data_AF-A0A7C5PLA5-F1
#
_entry.id   AF-A0A7C5PLA5-F1
#
_cell.length_a   1.000
_cell.length_b   1.000
_cell.length_c   1.000
_cell.angle_alpha   90.00
_cell.angle_beta   90.00
_cell.angle_gamma   90.00
#
_symmetry.space_group_name_H-M   'P 1'
#
loop_
_entity.id
_entity.type
_entity.pdbx_description
1 polymer ?
#
loop_
_entity_poly.entity_id
_entity_poly.type
_entity_poly.pdbx_seq_one_letter_code
_entity_poly.pdbx_strand_id
1 'polypeptide(L)'
;MGDGYLSNPLIFLVQVIFGLYALLALLRFLLQAVRADFYNPISQFIVKATAPVLNPLRRVIPSIGGKDTASLVLAWLVLALELLLVFLIAGQGLQPLAALLLAIPELVELGINVFLYGILILVIISWV
;
A
#
# COMPACT_ATOMS: atom_id res chain seq x y z
N MET A 1 17.75 -19.73 21.44
CA MET A 1 18.39 -18.42 21.24
C MET A 1 19.22 -18.49 19.97
N GLY A 2 18.61 -18.24 18.81
CA GLY A 2 19.28 -18.40 17.51
C GLY A 2 18.37 -18.17 16.30
N ASP A 3 17.05 -18.30 16.44
CA ASP A 3 16.11 -18.30 15.30
C ASP A 3 15.72 -16.90 14.77
N GLY A 4 16.32 -15.83 15.33
CA GLY A 4 15.91 -14.43 15.09
C GLY A 4 16.88 -13.57 14.26
N TYR A 5 18.11 -14.04 13.99
CA TYR A 5 19.14 -13.17 13.40
C TYR A 5 18.86 -12.85 11.92
N LEU A 6 18.44 -13.85 11.13
CA LEU A 6 18.13 -13.66 9.71
C LEU A 6 16.66 -13.31 9.45
N SER A 7 15.74 -13.72 10.34
CA SER A 7 14.31 -13.48 10.16
C SER A 7 13.95 -11.99 10.30
N ASN A 8 14.53 -11.28 11.26
CA ASN A 8 14.23 -9.85 11.47
C ASN A 8 14.60 -8.97 10.25
N PRO A 9 15.82 -9.08 9.66
CA PRO A 9 16.13 -8.35 8.42
C PRO A 9 15.24 -8.75 7.25
N LEU A 10 14.89 -10.04 7.12
CA LEU A 10 14.00 -10.51 6.05
C LEU A 10 12.58 -9.94 6.19
N ILE A 11 12.02 -9.94 7.41
CA ILE A 11 10.72 -9.34 7.71
C ILE A 11 10.76 -7.85 7.37
N PHE A 12 11.82 -7.13 7.76
CA PHE A 12 11.97 -5.72 7.41
C PHE A 12 12.00 -5.49 5.90
N LEU A 13 12.74 -6.30 5.13
CA LEU A 13 12.77 -6.17 3.67
C LEU A 13 11.39 -6.39 3.04
N VAL A 14 10.66 -7.41 3.52
CA VAL A 14 9.28 -7.66 3.10
C VAL A 14 8.41 -6.44 3.41
N GLN A 15 8.43 -5.95 4.64
CA GLN A 15 7.63 -4.79 5.05
C GLN A 15 7.95 -3.53 4.24
N VAL A 16 9.23 -3.26 3.97
CA VAL A 16 9.62 -2.10 3.17
C VAL A 16 9.15 -2.24 1.72
N ILE A 17 9.40 -3.38 1.07
CA ILE A 17 9.06 -3.57 -0.34
C ILE A 17 7.54 -3.51 -0.55
N PHE A 18 6.79 -4.25 0.27
CA PHE A 18 5.34 -4.32 0.15
C PHE A 18 4.67 -3.05 0.65
N GLY A 19 5.12 -2.48 1.77
CA GLY A 19 4.62 -1.21 2.29
C GLY A 19 4.83 -0.04 1.32
N LEU A 20 5.99 0.05 0.66
CA LEU A 20 6.21 1.05 -0.39
C LEU A 20 5.27 0.84 -1.58
N TYR A 21 5.03 -0.39 -1.99
CA TYR A 21 4.12 -0.67 -3.09
C TYR A 21 2.65 -0.40 -2.72
N ALA A 22 2.24 -0.75 -1.50
CA ALA A 22 0.92 -0.44 -0.95
C ALA A 22 0.71 1.07 -0.86
N LEU A 23 1.72 1.83 -0.45
CA LEU A 23 1.72 3.28 -0.49
C LEU A 23 1.47 3.81 -1.91
N LEU A 24 2.18 3.31 -2.92
CA LEU A 24 1.95 3.73 -4.31
C LEU A 24 0.52 3.41 -4.79
N ALA A 25 0.00 2.23 -4.46
CA ALA A 25 -1.37 1.84 -4.79
C ALA A 25 -2.42 2.72 -4.07
N LEU A 26 -2.20 3.06 -2.79
CA LEU A 26 -3.09 3.94 -2.05
C LEU A 26 -3.01 5.38 -2.56
N LEU A 27 -1.82 5.89 -2.85
CA LEU A 27 -1.63 7.20 -3.48
C LEU A 27 -2.31 7.25 -4.85
N ARG A 28 -2.25 6.17 -5.63
CA ARG A 28 -2.97 6.08 -6.92
C ARG A 28 -4.47 6.29 -6.75
N PHE A 29 -5.07 5.66 -5.73
CA PHE A 29 -6.46 5.87 -5.37
C PHE A 29 -6.74 7.31 -4.92
N LEU A 30 -5.90 7.86 -4.03
CA LEU A 30 -6.06 9.22 -3.50
C LEU A 30 -5.95 10.28 -4.59
N LEU A 31 -4.96 10.18 -5.49
CA LEU A 31 -4.78 11.07 -6.63
C LEU A 31 -6.05 11.13 -7.50
N GLN A 32 -6.67 9.98 -7.76
CA GLN A 32 -7.94 9.96 -8.50
C GLN A 32 -9.10 10.51 -7.66
N ALA A 33 -9.14 10.24 -6.36
CA ALA A 33 -10.18 10.72 -5.47
C ALA A 33 -10.20 12.27 -5.37
N VAL A 34 -9.03 12.91 -5.33
CA VAL A 34 -8.90 14.37 -5.29
C VAL A 34 -8.83 15.02 -6.67
N ARG A 35 -8.88 14.22 -7.75
CA ARG A 35 -8.70 14.69 -9.14
C ARG A 35 -7.39 15.48 -9.32
N ALA A 36 -6.31 14.94 -8.78
CA ALA A 36 -4.98 15.55 -8.86
C ALA A 36 -4.53 15.72 -10.31
N ASP A 37 -3.68 16.73 -10.54
CA ASP A 37 -3.11 16.98 -11.87
C ASP A 37 -2.17 15.84 -12.29
N PHE A 38 -2.53 15.17 -13.39
CA PHE A 38 -1.77 14.08 -13.98
C PHE A 38 -0.55 14.56 -14.78
N TYR A 39 -0.41 15.86 -15.06
CA TYR A 39 0.79 16.41 -15.67
C TYR A 39 1.96 16.50 -14.68
N ASN A 40 1.70 16.45 -13.37
CA ASN A 40 2.75 16.40 -12.35
C ASN A 40 3.63 15.14 -12.51
N PRO A 41 4.97 15.25 -12.60
CA PRO A 41 5.89 14.11 -12.69
C PRO A 41 5.67 13.04 -11.62
N ILE A 42 5.32 13.42 -10.39
CA ILE A 42 5.06 12.49 -9.28
C ILE A 42 3.79 11.68 -9.57
N SER A 43 2.72 12.34 -10.02
CA SER A 43 1.48 11.67 -10.43
C SER A 43 1.75 10.67 -11.55
N GLN A 44 2.51 11.06 -12.57
CA GLN A 44 2.87 10.16 -13.68
C GLN A 44 3.70 8.97 -13.21
N PHE A 45 4.65 9.16 -12.30
CA PHE A 45 5.43 8.07 -11.72
C PHE A 45 4.52 7.07 -11.01
N ILE A 46 3.63 7.54 -10.13
CA ILE A 46 2.69 6.67 -9.39
C ILE A 46 1.78 5.90 -10.37
N VAL A 47 1.25 6.57 -11.39
CA VAL A 47 0.44 5.92 -12.44
C VAL A 47 1.23 4.82 -13.15
N LYS A 48 2.45 5.12 -13.60
CA LYS A 48 3.28 4.18 -14.37
C LYS A 48 3.74 2.99 -13.53
N ALA A 49 4.10 3.23 -12.27
CA ALA A 49 4.54 2.17 -11.35
C ALA A 49 3.40 1.21 -10.97
N THR A 50 2.16 1.71 -10.85
CA THR A 50 1.00 0.89 -10.46
C THR A 50 0.30 0.23 -11.65
N ALA A 51 0.40 0.81 -12.86
CA ALA A 51 -0.32 0.34 -14.05
C ALA A 51 -0.11 -1.16 -14.41
N PRO A 52 1.10 -1.75 -14.36
CA PRO A 52 1.31 -3.13 -14.78
C PRO A 52 0.45 -4.14 -14.01
N VAL A 53 0.26 -3.92 -12.71
CA VAL A 53 -0.54 -4.80 -11.84
C VAL A 53 -2.01 -4.36 -11.80
N LEU A 54 -2.26 -3.06 -11.89
CA LEU A 54 -3.62 -2.52 -11.80
C LEU A 54 -4.44 -2.77 -13.08
N ASN A 55 -3.82 -2.71 -14.26
CA ASN A 55 -4.50 -2.95 -15.54
C ASN A 55 -5.17 -4.32 -15.66
N PRO A 56 -4.52 -5.45 -15.31
CA PRO A 56 -5.21 -6.73 -15.28
C PRO A 56 -6.27 -6.79 -14.19
N LEU A 57 -6.02 -6.19 -13.02
CA LEU A 57 -6.97 -6.20 -11.90
C LEU A 57 -8.27 -5.46 -12.23
N ARG A 58 -8.19 -4.34 -12.96
CA ARG A 58 -9.35 -3.57 -13.45
C ARG A 58 -10.25 -4.33 -14.41
N ARG A 59 -9.79 -5.46 -14.99
CA ARG A 59 -10.65 -6.33 -15.80
C ARG A 59 -11.64 -7.12 -14.94
N VAL A 60 -11.30 -7.35 -13.67
CA VAL A 60 -12.10 -8.13 -12.73
C VAL A 60 -12.87 -7.20 -11.78
N ILE A 61 -12.22 -6.12 -11.35
CA ILE A 61 -12.79 -5.17 -10.37
C ILE A 61 -13.33 -3.96 -11.11
N PRO A 62 -14.67 -3.79 -11.20
CA PRO A 62 -15.25 -2.61 -11.83
C PRO A 62 -15.03 -1.37 -10.97
N SER A 63 -14.87 -0.23 -11.64
CA SER A 63 -14.85 1.07 -10.98
C SER A 63 -16.23 1.41 -10.43
N ILE A 64 -16.34 1.65 -9.12
CA ILE A 64 -17.60 2.01 -8.46
C ILE A 64 -17.65 3.54 -8.27
N GLY A 65 -18.69 4.18 -8.80
CA GLY A 65 -18.94 5.62 -8.60
C GLY A 65 -17.84 6.54 -9.16
N GLY A 66 -17.16 6.12 -10.23
CA GLY A 66 -16.07 6.89 -10.85
C GLY A 66 -14.75 6.90 -10.05
N LYS A 67 -14.67 6.15 -8.94
CA LYS A 67 -13.46 5.99 -8.13
C LYS A 67 -12.68 4.73 -8.54
N ASP A 68 -11.37 4.77 -8.35
CA ASP A 68 -10.47 3.65 -8.66
C ASP A 68 -10.50 2.58 -7.57
N THR A 69 -11.63 1.91 -7.41
CA THR A 69 -11.81 0.79 -6.46
C THR A 69 -10.75 -0.30 -6.63
N ALA A 70 -10.29 -0.54 -7.86
CA ALA A 70 -9.22 -1.49 -8.14
C ALA A 70 -7.90 -1.11 -7.44
N SER A 71 -7.56 0.18 -7.35
CA SER A 71 -6.34 0.63 -6.66
C SER A 71 -6.41 0.44 -5.15
N LEU A 72 -7.58 0.68 -4.57
CA LEU A 72 -7.80 0.45 -3.14
C LEU A 72 -7.75 -1.06 -2.81
N VAL A 73 -8.37 -1.90 -3.64
CA VAL A 73 -8.29 -3.36 -3.48
C VAL A 73 -6.86 -3.85 -3.69
N LEU A 74 -6.12 -3.28 -4.64
CA LEU A 74 -4.72 -3.61 -4.83
C LEU A 74 -3.89 -3.31 -3.57
N ALA A 75 -4.04 -2.12 -2.98
CA ALA A 75 -3.34 -1.76 -1.74
C ALA A 75 -3.66 -2.75 -0.61
N TRP A 76 -4.94 -3.10 -0.44
CA TRP A 76 -5.36 -4.10 0.54
C TRP A 76 -4.74 -5.48 0.30
N LEU A 77 -4.76 -5.97 -0.95
CA LEU A 77 -4.19 -7.29 -1.31
C LEU A 77 -2.68 -7.33 -1.11
N VAL A 78 -1.98 -6.22 -1.35
CA VAL A 78 -0.53 -6.11 -1.14
C VAL A 78 -0.20 -6.20 0.34
N LEU A 79 -0.92 -5.49 1.21
CA LEU A 79 -0.76 -5.59 2.66
C LEU A 79 -1.13 -6.98 3.19
N ALA A 80 -2.19 -7.59 2.67
CA ALA A 80 -2.53 -8.96 3.03
C ALA A 80 -1.43 -9.96 2.63
N LEU A 81 -0.81 -9.76 1.47
CA LEU A 81 0.31 -10.60 1.03
C LEU A 81 1.57 -10.36 1.88
N GLU A 82 1.84 -9.11 2.26
CA GLU A 82 2.90 -8.74 3.20
C GLU A 82 2.75 -9.49 4.52
N LEU A 83 1.60 -9.35 5.17
CA LEU A 83 1.27 -10.01 6.43
C LEU A 83 1.39 -11.54 6.33
N LEU A 84 0.90 -12.12 5.24
CA LEU A 84 1.00 -13.55 5.01
C LEU A 84 2.47 -14.01 4.96
N LEU A 85 3.33 -13.26 4.26
CA LEU A 85 4.76 -13.55 4.20
C LEU A 85 5.43 -13.36 5.57
N VAL A 86 5.07 -12.32 6.32
CA VAL A 86 5.57 -12.11 7.68
C VAL A 86 5.18 -13.26 8.59
N PHE A 87 3.94 -13.74 8.55
CA PHE A 87 3.50 -14.91 9.34
C PHE A 87 4.27 -16.17 8.99
N LEU A 88 4.58 -16.38 7.71
CA LEU A 88 5.38 -17.51 7.25
C LEU A 88 6.82 -17.43 7.76
N ILE A 89 7.46 -16.26 7.65
CA ILE A 89 8.84 -16.04 8.11
C ILE A 89 8.94 -16.13 9.63
N ALA A 90 7.92 -15.63 10.34
CA ALA A 90 7.83 -15.67 11.80
C ALA A 90 7.46 -17.06 12.36
N GLY A 91 7.26 -18.07 11.49
CA GLY A 91 6.92 -19.44 11.91
C GLY A 91 5.49 -19.62 12.42
N GLN A 92 4.60 -18.66 12.17
CA GLN A 92 3.18 -18.75 12.56
C GLN A 92 2.32 -19.58 11.59
N GLY A 93 2.89 -19.98 10.44
CA GLY A 93 2.25 -20.81 9.43
C GLY A 93 1.39 -20.02 8.43
N LEU A 94 0.70 -20.75 7.55
CA LEU A 94 -0.17 -20.16 6.52
C LEU A 94 -1.51 -19.73 7.12
N GLN A 95 -1.67 -18.44 7.36
CA GLN A 95 -2.89 -17.85 7.94
C GLN A 95 -3.54 -16.83 6.98
N PRO A 96 -4.03 -17.24 5.80
CA PRO A 96 -4.53 -16.32 4.78
C PRO A 96 -5.75 -15.50 5.25
N LEU A 97 -6.64 -16.11 6.04
CA LEU A 97 -7.80 -15.40 6.57
C LEU A 97 -7.39 -14.30 7.55
N ALA A 98 -6.44 -14.59 8.45
CA ALA A 98 -5.92 -13.59 9.38
C ALA A 98 -5.24 -12.45 8.63
N ALA A 99 -4.41 -12.75 7.62
CA ALA A 99 -3.72 -11.75 6.82
C ALA A 99 -4.70 -10.82 6.07
N LEU A 100 -5.75 -11.37 5.45
CA LEU A 100 -6.78 -10.58 4.77
C LEU A 100 -7.55 -9.65 5.72
N LEU A 101 -7.89 -10.14 6.91
CA LEU A 101 -8.64 -9.37 7.91
C LEU A 101 -7.76 -8.29 8.57
N LEU A 102 -6.52 -8.62 8.90
CA LEU A 102 -5.56 -7.71 9.54
C LEU A 102 -4.98 -6.67 8.57
N ALA A 103 -5.01 -6.92 7.26
CA ALA A 103 -4.67 -5.91 6.26
C ALA A 103 -5.66 -4.73 6.22
N ILE A 104 -6.87 -4.89 6.76
CA ILE A 104 -7.86 -3.80 6.82
C ILE A 104 -7.40 -2.69 7.77
N PRO A 105 -7.10 -2.95 9.06
CA PRO A 105 -6.57 -1.91 9.95
C PRO A 105 -5.24 -1.36 9.45
N GLU A 106 -4.35 -2.16 8.87
CA GLU A 106 -3.10 -1.65 8.27
C GLU A 106 -3.36 -0.69 7.10
N LEU A 107 -4.34 -0.97 6.25
CA LEU A 107 -4.71 -0.07 5.16
C LEU A 107 -5.26 1.25 5.71
N VAL A 108 -6.06 1.19 6.78
CA VAL A 108 -6.56 2.39 7.46
C VAL A 108 -5.40 3.17 8.09
N GLU A 109 -4.49 2.49 8.75
CA GLU A 109 -3.29 3.08 9.34
C GLU A 109 -2.41 3.73 8.26
N LEU A 110 -2.16 3.06 7.14
CA LEU A 110 -1.43 3.60 6.00
C LEU A 110 -2.12 4.86 5.47
N GLY A 111 -3.45 4.85 5.35
CA GLY A 111 -4.23 6.02 4.96
C GLY A 111 -4.05 7.19 5.93
N ILE A 112 -4.20 6.93 7.23
CA ILE A 112 -3.99 7.94 8.28
C ILE A 112 -2.56 8.48 8.22
N ASN A 113 -1.56 7.62 8.10
CA ASN A 113 -0.15 7.99 8.00
C ASN A 113 0.12 8.86 6.77
N VAL A 114 -0.47 8.54 5.61
CA VAL A 114 -0.36 9.39 4.42
C VAL A 114 -0.88 10.80 4.69
N PHE A 115 -2.04 10.94 5.34
CA PHE A 115 -2.58 12.25 5.70
C PHE A 115 -1.73 12.94 6.76
N LEU A 116 -1.31 12.23 7.81
CA LEU A 116 -0.53 12.77 8.91
C LEU A 116 0.81 13.30 8.41
N TYR A 117 1.59 12.50 7.69
CA TYR A 117 2.85 12.95 7.11
C TYR A 117 2.64 14.02 6.04
N GLY A 118 1.59 13.94 5.23
CA GLY A 118 1.25 14.97 4.26
C GLY A 118 0.97 16.33 4.92
N ILE A 119 0.22 16.34 6.02
CA ILE A 119 -0.06 17.55 6.81
C ILE A 119 1.22 18.07 7.46
N LEU A 120 2.06 17.20 8.03
CA LEU A 120 3.34 17.62 8.60
C LEU A 120 4.24 18.26 7.54
N ILE A 121 4.34 17.67 6.33
CA ILE A 121 5.07 18.25 5.21
C ILE A 121 4.50 19.62 4.84
N LEU A 122 3.18 19.75 4.73
CA LEU A 122 2.51 21.03 4.43
C LEU A 122 2.83 22.09 5.49
N VAL A 123 2.77 21.71 6.77
CA VAL A 123 3.12 22.59 7.88
C VAL A 123 4.59 22.98 7.79
N ILE A 124 5.52 22.08 7.50
CA ILE A 124 6.94 22.46 7.39
C ILE A 124 7.16 23.42 6.22
N ILE A 125 6.55 23.16 5.06
CA ILE A 125 6.66 24.00 3.86
C ILE A 125 6.05 25.39 4.10
N SER A 126 4.98 25.51 4.89
CA SER A 126 4.31 26.81 5.09
C SER A 126 5.13 27.82 5.91
N TRP A 127 6.27 27.41 6.47
CA TRP A 127 7.15 28.25 7.30
C TRP A 127 8.40 28.69 6.54
N VAL A 128 8.56 28.22 5.31
CA VAL A 128 9.64 28.59 4.39
C VAL A 128 9.08 29.53 3.34
#